data_AF-A0A2G5V5Z3-F1
#
_entry.id   AF-A0A2G5V5Z3-F1
#
_cell.length_a   1.000
_cell.length_b   1.000
_cell.length_c   1.000
_cell.angle_alpha   90.00
_cell.angle_beta   90.00
_cell.angle_gamma   90.00
#
_symmetry.space_group_name_H-M   'P 1'
#
loop_
_entity.id
_entity.type
_entity.pdbx_description
1 polymer ?
#
loop_
_entity_poly.entity_id
_entity_poly.type
_entity_poly.pdbx_seq_one_letter_code
_entity_poly.pdbx_strand_id
1 'polypeptide(L)'
;MSNVLCVIAVERSLASYFLNDYEKKSRFWIPITIVLVDQSFNFIVSYFFYLNYVPFFYMIIITGTPNAMAICLMIHSQNYNRKVTKTHEKYTSNYSLAARFQAKENLKCFRMIKKILIAAFSIVVFGFFVAIALFLNIFPQMDTLWNLCLLAVTSLPPLVICPAIIYSVDSFRNYPFLDCFFIKLKVAKVTSVPRKRSSARSEDIQRETETYFNQLAASWT
;
A
#
# COMPACT_ATOMS: atom_id res chain seq x y z
N MET A 1 14.00 -13.41 -0.08
CA MET A 1 13.11 -12.55 0.75
C MET A 1 12.74 -11.34 -0.06
N SER A 2 11.46 -11.01 -0.14
CA SER A 2 10.96 -10.06 -1.14
C SER A 2 11.01 -8.60 -0.64
N ASN A 3 11.77 -7.74 -1.32
CA ASN A 3 11.88 -6.30 -1.02
C ASN A 3 10.84 -5.45 -1.79
N VAL A 4 9.72 -6.05 -2.16
CA VAL A 4 8.63 -5.40 -2.92
C VAL A 4 8.15 -4.11 -2.24
N LEU A 5 8.17 -4.04 -0.91
CA LEU A 5 7.82 -2.81 -0.18
C LEU A 5 8.78 -1.65 -0.49
N CYS A 6 10.08 -1.94 -0.61
CA CYS A 6 11.09 -0.94 -0.95
C CYS A 6 10.90 -0.43 -2.37
N VAL A 7 10.68 -1.33 -3.33
CA VAL A 7 10.39 -0.99 -4.73
C VAL A 7 9.18 -0.06 -4.83
N ILE A 8 8.08 -0.40 -4.16
CA ILE A 8 6.87 0.43 -4.14
C ILE A 8 7.13 1.76 -3.43
N ALA A 9 7.85 1.78 -2.31
CA ALA A 9 8.16 3.01 -1.58
C ALA A 9 9.00 3.98 -2.41
N VAL A 10 10.01 3.49 -3.12
CA VAL A 10 10.88 4.29 -4.00
C VAL A 10 10.08 4.81 -5.19
N GLU A 11 9.31 3.97 -5.88
CA GLU A 11 8.46 4.39 -7.00
C GLU A 11 7.49 5.50 -6.58
N ARG A 12 6.80 5.32 -5.45
CA ARG A 12 5.85 6.32 -4.94
C ARG A 12 6.51 7.60 -4.46
N SER A 13 7.72 7.51 -3.92
CA SER A 13 8.50 8.70 -3.53
C SER A 13 8.94 9.49 -4.77
N LEU A 14 9.37 8.82 -5.83
CA LEU A 14 9.73 9.45 -7.11
C LEU A 14 8.50 10.08 -7.78
N ALA A 15 7.36 9.39 -7.80
CA ALA A 15 6.11 9.94 -8.32
C ALA A 15 5.65 11.18 -7.53
N SER A 16 5.90 11.20 -6.22
CA SER A 16 5.60 12.35 -5.34
C SER A 16 6.57 13.52 -5.57
N TYR A 17 7.84 13.24 -5.85
CA TYR A 17 8.86 14.25 -6.12
C TYR A 17 8.69 14.88 -7.50
N PHE A 18 8.38 14.08 -8.53
CA PHE A 18 8.22 14.53 -9.90
C PHE A 18 6.78 14.94 -10.28
N LEU A 19 6.01 15.45 -9.32
CA LEU A 19 4.58 15.73 -9.47
C LEU A 19 4.23 16.59 -10.70
N ASN A 20 5.09 17.52 -11.13
CA ASN A 20 4.80 18.39 -12.27
C ASN A 20 5.07 17.77 -13.65
N ASP A 21 5.96 16.78 -13.73
CA ASP A 21 6.52 16.26 -14.99
C ASP A 21 6.37 14.73 -15.15
N TYR A 22 5.75 14.06 -14.18
CA TYR A 22 5.61 12.61 -14.20
C TYR A 22 4.72 12.11 -15.34
N GLU A 23 3.59 12.77 -15.60
CA GLU A 23 2.66 12.41 -16.68
C GLU A 23 3.02 13.00 -18.05
N LYS A 24 3.80 14.08 -18.08
CA LYS A 24 4.17 14.76 -19.34
C LYS A 24 5.23 14.00 -20.13
N LYS A 25 6.04 13.19 -19.47
CA LYS A 25 7.12 12.42 -20.08
C LYS A 25 6.99 10.96 -19.68
N SER A 26 6.89 10.06 -20.65
CA SER A 26 6.92 8.62 -20.38
C SER A 26 8.29 8.23 -19.80
N ARG A 27 8.32 7.85 -18.52
CA ARG A 27 9.54 7.45 -17.80
C ARG A 27 9.54 5.96 -17.47
N PHE A 28 9.24 5.12 -18.47
CA PHE A 28 9.20 3.66 -18.31
C PHE A 28 10.54 3.06 -17.82
N TRP A 29 11.66 3.75 -18.05
CA TRP A 29 12.97 3.37 -17.50
C TRP A 29 13.04 3.36 -15.97
N ILE A 30 12.23 4.17 -15.27
CA ILE A 30 12.22 4.22 -13.80
C ILE A 30 11.80 2.87 -13.20
N PRO A 31 10.59 2.33 -13.49
CA PRO A 31 10.18 1.04 -12.94
C PRO A 31 11.09 -0.11 -13.37
N ILE A 32 11.58 -0.12 -14.63
CA ILE A 32 12.54 -1.13 -15.09
C ILE A 32 13.81 -1.09 -14.23
N THR A 33 14.40 0.08 -14.03
CA THR A 33 15.65 0.24 -13.27
C THR A 33 15.45 -0.20 -11.82
N ILE A 34 14.32 0.17 -11.20
CA ILE A 34 14.03 -0.23 -9.82
C ILE A 34 13.90 -1.75 -9.71
N VAL A 35 13.20 -2.41 -10.64
CA VAL A 35 13.05 -3.87 -10.63
C VAL A 35 14.39 -4.57 -10.88
N LEU A 36 15.21 -4.09 -11.81
CA LEU A 36 16.53 -4.68 -12.08
C LEU A 36 17.47 -4.58 -10.88
N VAL A 37 17.50 -3.42 -10.22
CA VAL A 37 18.30 -3.21 -8.99
C VAL A 37 17.81 -4.14 -7.88
N ASP A 38 16.50 -4.26 -7.70
CA ASP A 38 15.90 -5.14 -6.70
C ASP A 38 16.22 -6.62 -6.94
N GLN A 39 16.06 -7.09 -8.18
CA GLN A 39 16.38 -8.48 -8.53
C GLN A 39 17.86 -8.79 -8.38
N SER A 40 18.73 -7.85 -8.77
CA SER A 40 20.18 -7.99 -8.60
C SER A 40 20.56 -8.09 -7.12
N PHE A 41 19.98 -7.24 -6.27
CA PHE A 41 20.19 -7.31 -4.82
C PHE A 41 19.71 -8.66 -4.25
N ASN A 42 18.50 -9.11 -4.59
CA ASN A 42 17.97 -10.38 -4.13
C ASN A 42 18.83 -11.58 -4.57
N PHE A 43 19.35 -11.54 -5.81
CA PHE A 43 20.24 -12.57 -6.33
C PHE A 43 21.55 -12.62 -5.55
N ILE A 44 22.18 -11.46 -5.32
CA ILE A 44 23.43 -11.36 -4.55
C ILE A 44 23.23 -11.90 -3.13
N VAL A 45 22.19 -11.45 -2.41
CA VAL A 45 21.89 -11.93 -1.06
C VAL A 45 21.64 -13.44 -1.05
N SER A 46 20.91 -13.97 -2.04
CA SER A 46 20.64 -15.41 -2.14
C SER A 46 21.91 -16.22 -2.42
N TYR A 47 22.84 -15.69 -3.23
CA TYR A 47 24.12 -16.31 -3.51
C TYR A 47 25.00 -16.38 -2.26
N PHE A 48 25.11 -15.29 -1.50
CA PHE A 48 25.84 -15.27 -0.22
C PHE A 48 25.21 -16.21 0.83
N PHE A 49 23.88 -16.33 0.83
CA PHE A 49 23.17 -17.29 1.67
C PHE A 49 23.51 -18.74 1.31
N TYR A 50 23.47 -19.06 0.01
CA TYR A 50 23.71 -20.41 -0.50
C TYR A 50 25.13 -20.90 -0.17
N LEU A 51 26.12 -20.01 -0.30
CA LEU A 51 27.51 -20.33 0.04
C LEU A 51 27.82 -20.26 1.53
N ASN A 52 26.84 -19.90 2.35
CA ASN A 52 26.95 -19.78 3.81
C ASN A 52 28.13 -18.89 4.26
N TYR A 53 28.43 -17.86 3.47
CA TYR A 53 29.52 -16.91 3.77
C TYR A 53 29.18 -15.95 4.91
N VAL A 54 27.88 -15.74 5.16
CA VAL A 54 27.38 -14.78 6.13
C VAL A 54 26.51 -15.51 7.15
N PRO A 55 26.76 -15.34 8.47
CA PRO A 55 25.92 -15.94 9.49
C PRO A 55 24.46 -15.53 9.36
N PHE A 56 23.55 -16.44 9.70
CA PHE A 56 22.10 -16.27 9.57
C PHE A 56 21.58 -14.96 10.19
N PHE A 57 22.10 -14.56 11.35
CA PHE A 57 21.71 -13.33 12.03
C PHE A 57 21.95 -12.07 11.18
N TYR A 58 23.11 -11.97 10.53
CA TYR A 58 23.43 -10.83 9.67
C TYR A 58 22.56 -10.82 8.40
N MET A 59 22.14 -11.99 7.91
CA MET A 59 21.23 -12.10 6.77
C MET A 59 19.83 -11.54 7.08
N ILE A 60 19.34 -11.74 8.32
CA ILE A 60 18.09 -11.12 8.78
C ILE A 60 18.24 -9.59 8.77
N ILE A 61 19.36 -9.06 9.25
CA ILE A 61 19.61 -7.61 9.28
C ILE A 61 19.67 -7.04 7.86
N ILE A 62 20.53 -7.59 7.00
CA ILE A 62 20.72 -7.15 5.61
C ILE A 62 19.40 -7.11 4.84
N THR A 63 18.53 -8.07 5.11
CA THR A 63 17.24 -8.18 4.43
C THR A 63 16.13 -7.35 5.09
N GLY A 64 16.21 -7.16 6.41
CA GLY A 64 15.27 -6.33 7.17
C GLY A 64 15.45 -4.84 6.91
N THR A 65 16.70 -4.38 6.75
CA THR A 65 17.03 -2.96 6.60
C THR A 65 16.32 -2.27 5.41
N PRO A 66 16.30 -2.84 4.17
CA PRO A 66 15.56 -2.25 3.06
C PRO A 66 14.06 -2.07 3.33
N ASN A 67 13.45 -3.03 4.03
CA ASN A 67 12.02 -2.99 4.36
C ASN A 67 11.72 -1.92 5.44
N ALA A 68 12.58 -1.79 6.44
CA ALA A 68 12.48 -0.72 7.43
C ALA A 68 12.65 0.67 6.79
N MET A 69 13.66 0.81 5.92
CA MET A 69 13.90 2.04 5.15
C MET A 69 12.70 2.39 4.27
N ALA A 70 12.06 1.40 3.64
CA ALA A 70 10.86 1.59 2.83
C ALA A 70 9.71 2.21 3.63
N ILE A 71 9.46 1.72 4.86
CA ILE A 71 8.44 2.27 5.75
C ILE A 71 8.75 3.73 6.11
N CYS A 72 10.00 4.03 6.45
CA CYS A 72 10.45 5.41 6.73
C CYS A 72 10.25 6.33 5.52
N LEU A 73 10.66 5.90 4.32
CA LEU A 73 10.48 6.63 3.07
C LEU A 73 9.00 6.89 2.78
N MET A 74 8.14 5.89 2.97
CA MET A 74 6.70 6.04 2.79
C MET A 74 6.08 7.06 3.74
N ILE A 75 6.44 7.04 5.02
CA ILE A 75 5.96 8.01 6.01
C ILE A 75 6.45 9.40 5.64
N HIS A 76 7.73 9.53 5.26
CA HIS A 76 8.30 10.79 4.82
C HIS A 76 7.60 11.34 3.58
N SER A 77 7.42 10.52 2.54
CA SER A 77 6.74 10.88 1.30
C SER A 77 5.28 11.26 1.54
N GLN A 78 4.59 10.57 2.47
CA GLN A 78 3.23 10.91 2.85
C GLN A 78 3.16 12.28 3.54
N ASN A 79 4.09 12.55 4.47
CA ASN A 79 4.15 13.83 5.18
C ASN A 79 4.52 14.98 4.25
N TYR A 80 5.46 14.77 3.33
CA TYR A 80 5.82 15.71 2.29
C TYR A 80 4.60 16.06 1.42
N ASN A 81 3.92 15.06 0.85
CA ASN A 81 2.73 15.30 0.03
C ASN A 81 1.61 16.00 0.81
N ARG A 82 1.38 15.65 2.08
CA ARG A 82 0.39 16.36 2.92
C ARG A 82 0.74 17.83 3.10
N LYS A 83 2.02 18.15 3.32
CA LYS A 83 2.48 19.54 3.44
C LYS A 83 2.29 20.28 2.12
N VAL A 84 2.74 19.70 1.01
CA VAL A 84 2.59 20.26 -0.35
C VAL A 84 1.12 20.53 -0.66
N THR A 85 0.23 19.56 -0.48
CA THR A 85 -1.22 19.75 -0.70
C THR A 85 -1.80 20.89 0.13
N LYS A 86 -1.48 20.96 1.44
CA LYS A 86 -1.98 22.02 2.34
C LYS A 86 -1.45 23.40 1.97
N THR A 87 -0.18 23.51 1.60
CA THR A 87 0.43 24.78 1.20
C THR A 87 -0.19 25.29 -0.10
N HIS A 88 -0.43 24.41 -1.07
CA HIS A 88 -1.07 24.80 -2.34
C HIS A 88 -2.53 25.18 -2.18
N GLU A 89 -3.28 24.49 -1.32
CA GLU A 89 -4.67 24.84 -1.01
C GLU A 89 -4.79 26.22 -0.34
N LYS A 90 -3.75 26.65 0.37
CA LYS A 90 -3.74 27.92 1.12
C LYS A 90 -3.14 29.10 0.34
N TYR A 91 -2.23 28.89 -0.61
CA TYR A 91 -1.38 29.98 -1.13
C TYR A 91 -1.21 30.11 -2.65
N THR A 92 -1.77 29.27 -3.53
CA THR A 92 -1.36 29.33 -4.96
C THR A 92 -2.44 28.94 -5.98
N SER A 93 -2.76 29.87 -6.90
CA SER A 93 -3.54 29.63 -8.14
C SER A 93 -2.71 29.07 -9.31
N ASN A 94 -1.38 29.03 -9.20
CA ASN A 94 -0.43 28.66 -10.26
C ASN A 94 -0.12 27.15 -10.37
N TYR A 95 -0.83 26.28 -9.63
CA TYR A 95 -0.60 24.84 -9.72
C TYR A 95 -1.56 24.21 -10.74
N SER A 96 -1.03 23.44 -11.69
CA SER A 96 -1.88 22.75 -12.68
C SER A 96 -2.86 21.81 -11.97
N LEU A 97 -4.09 21.73 -12.48
CA LEU A 97 -5.11 20.88 -11.89
C LEU A 97 -4.68 19.40 -11.84
N ALA A 98 -3.98 18.93 -12.88
CA ALA A 98 -3.40 17.59 -12.96
C ALA A 98 -2.50 17.28 -11.75
N ALA A 99 -1.61 18.19 -11.39
CA ALA A 99 -0.69 17.98 -10.28
C ALA A 99 -1.41 17.97 -8.90
N ARG A 100 -2.55 18.68 -8.75
CA ARG A 100 -3.41 18.57 -7.55
C ARG A 100 -4.10 17.21 -7.48
N PHE A 101 -4.62 16.71 -8.60
CA PHE A 101 -5.24 15.39 -8.68
C PHE A 101 -4.24 14.29 -8.34
N GLN A 102 -3.05 14.34 -8.91
CA GLN A 102 -1.98 13.37 -8.61
C GLN A 102 -1.57 13.38 -7.14
N ALA A 103 -1.43 14.55 -6.51
CA ALA A 103 -1.10 14.64 -5.09
C ALA A 103 -2.19 13.99 -4.21
N LYS A 104 -3.47 14.25 -4.52
CA LYS A 104 -4.62 13.63 -3.83
C LYS A 104 -4.65 12.12 -4.04
N GLU A 105 -4.36 11.66 -5.26
CA GLU A 105 -4.31 10.23 -5.58
C GLU A 105 -3.14 9.51 -4.89
N ASN A 106 -1.95 10.11 -4.88
CA ASN A 106 -0.79 9.59 -4.15
C ASN A 106 -1.09 9.46 -2.64
N LEU A 107 -1.76 10.44 -2.03
CA LEU A 107 -2.20 10.36 -0.63
C LEU A 107 -3.24 9.25 -0.38
N LYS A 108 -4.10 8.95 -1.36
CA LYS A 108 -5.02 7.81 -1.30
C LYS A 108 -4.25 6.48 -1.41
N CYS A 109 -3.27 6.40 -2.31
CA CYS A 109 -2.41 5.24 -2.46
C CYS A 109 -1.63 4.94 -1.17
N PHE A 110 -1.01 5.94 -0.52
CA PHE A 110 -0.32 5.73 0.76
C PHE A 110 -1.25 5.20 1.86
N ARG A 111 -2.50 5.67 1.92
CA ARG A 111 -3.50 5.14 2.88
C ARG A 111 -3.86 3.68 2.59
N MET A 112 -3.95 3.32 1.32
CA MET A 112 -4.18 1.93 0.89
C MET A 112 -3.00 1.04 1.26
N ILE A 113 -1.76 1.43 0.91
CA ILE A 113 -0.57 0.63 1.23
C ILE A 113 -0.42 0.47 2.74
N LYS A 114 -0.74 1.50 3.55
CA LYS A 114 -0.74 1.37 5.02
C LYS A 114 -1.69 0.28 5.52
N LYS A 115 -2.89 0.15 4.97
CA LYS A 115 -3.84 -0.90 5.36
C LYS A 115 -3.32 -2.29 4.99
N ILE A 116 -2.72 -2.42 3.79
CA ILE A 116 -2.11 -3.67 3.32
C ILE A 116 -0.93 -4.07 4.22
N LEU A 117 -0.09 -3.11 4.61
CA LEU A 117 1.01 -3.33 5.55
C LEU A 117 0.53 -3.84 6.91
N ILE A 118 -0.54 -3.25 7.45
CA ILE A 118 -1.14 -3.70 8.71
C ILE A 118 -1.63 -5.15 8.58
N ALA A 119 -2.36 -5.47 7.51
CA ALA A 119 -2.85 -6.83 7.27
C ALA A 119 -1.71 -7.84 7.13
N ALA A 120 -0.66 -7.50 6.36
CA ALA A 120 0.52 -8.34 6.19
C ALA A 120 1.25 -8.56 7.53
N PHE A 121 1.42 -7.50 8.33
CA PHE A 121 2.05 -7.61 9.65
C PHE A 121 1.22 -8.47 10.61
N SER A 122 -0.12 -8.37 10.57
CA SER A 122 -1.01 -9.23 11.36
C SER A 122 -0.84 -10.71 11.01
N ILE A 123 -0.69 -11.05 9.72
CA ILE A 123 -0.44 -12.44 9.28
C ILE A 123 0.90 -12.94 9.83
N VAL A 124 1.96 -12.13 9.75
CA VAL A 124 3.29 -12.48 10.23
C VAL A 124 3.30 -12.68 11.75
N VAL A 125 2.70 -11.77 12.51
CA VAL A 125 2.59 -11.89 13.98
C VAL A 125 1.81 -13.13 14.37
N PHE A 126 0.71 -13.41 13.68
CA PHE A 126 -0.06 -14.64 13.91
C PHE A 126 0.76 -15.90 13.59
N GLY A 127 1.55 -15.89 12.51
CA GLY A 127 2.48 -16.97 12.18
C GLY A 127 3.53 -17.23 13.26
N PHE A 128 4.17 -16.17 13.77
CA PHE A 128 5.12 -16.29 14.89
C PHE A 128 4.45 -16.83 16.14
N PHE A 129 3.24 -16.37 16.46
CA PHE A 129 2.49 -16.88 17.60
C PHE A 129 2.23 -18.39 17.49
N VAL A 130 1.77 -18.88 16.33
CA VAL A 130 1.57 -20.31 16.07
C VAL A 130 2.89 -21.10 16.16
N ALA A 131 3.97 -20.56 15.59
CA ALA A 131 5.29 -21.21 15.63
C ALA A 131 5.84 -21.33 17.06
N ILE A 132 5.69 -20.29 17.89
CA ILE A 132 6.09 -20.32 19.31
C ILE A 132 5.23 -21.31 20.10
N ALA A 133 3.92 -21.35 19.84
CA ALA A 133 3.01 -22.29 20.51
C ALA A 133 3.38 -23.75 20.22
N LEU A 134 3.81 -24.06 18.98
CA LEU A 134 4.35 -25.36 18.60
C LEU A 134 5.71 -25.64 19.27
N PHE A 135 6.62 -24.68 19.24
CA PHE A 135 7.97 -24.84 19.81
C PHE A 135 7.94 -25.10 21.32
N LEU A 136 7.05 -24.41 22.04
CA LEU A 136 6.87 -24.58 23.48
C LEU A 136 5.96 -25.77 23.85
N ASN A 137 5.43 -26.48 22.86
CA ASN A 137 4.50 -27.61 23.04
C ASN A 137 3.36 -27.30 24.02
N ILE A 138 2.70 -26.13 23.85
CA ILE A 138 1.70 -25.65 24.80
C ILE A 138 0.49 -26.60 24.87
N PHE A 139 0.10 -27.18 23.73
CA PHE A 139 -1.05 -28.09 23.62
C PHE A 139 -0.72 -29.30 22.70
N PRO A 140 -0.03 -30.33 23.21
CA PRO A 140 0.41 -31.49 22.41
C PRO A 140 -0.74 -32.21 21.68
N GLN A 141 -1.95 -32.19 22.26
CA GLN A 141 -3.14 -32.83 21.68
C GLN A 141 -3.61 -32.14 20.38
N MET A 142 -3.20 -30.90 20.14
CA MET A 142 -3.65 -30.05 19.04
C MET A 142 -2.52 -29.76 18.03
N ASP A 143 -1.38 -30.44 18.12
CA ASP A 143 -0.21 -30.20 17.26
C ASP A 143 -0.54 -30.31 15.77
N THR A 144 -1.41 -31.23 15.38
CA THR A 144 -1.90 -31.37 13.99
C THR A 144 -2.63 -30.10 13.51
N LEU A 145 -3.43 -29.48 14.38
CA LEU A 145 -4.17 -28.26 14.06
C LEU A 145 -3.25 -27.03 14.02
N TRP A 146 -2.28 -26.94 14.93
CA TRP A 146 -1.29 -25.86 14.90
C TRP A 146 -0.40 -25.94 13.65
N ASN A 147 0.02 -27.14 13.24
CA ASN A 147 0.74 -27.35 11.98
C ASN A 147 -0.10 -26.97 10.76
N LEU A 148 -1.40 -27.31 10.74
CA LEU A 148 -2.32 -26.87 9.70
C LEU A 148 -2.43 -25.34 9.65
N CYS A 149 -2.52 -24.68 10.80
CA CYS A 149 -2.53 -23.22 10.90
C CYS A 149 -1.23 -22.60 10.36
N LEU A 150 -0.07 -23.18 10.66
CA LEU A 150 1.23 -22.71 10.16
C LEU A 150 1.32 -22.86 8.64
N LEU A 151 0.86 -24.00 8.10
CA LEU A 151 0.76 -24.21 6.66
C LEU A 151 -0.20 -23.23 5.98
N ALA A 152 -1.34 -22.93 6.63
CA ALA A 152 -2.30 -21.93 6.15
C ALA A 152 -1.71 -20.52 6.14
N VAL A 153 -0.97 -20.13 7.18
CA VAL A 153 -0.31 -18.81 7.26
C VAL A 153 0.76 -18.63 6.20
N THR A 154 1.48 -19.69 5.83
CA THR A 154 2.52 -19.63 4.80
C THR A 154 1.94 -19.66 3.38
N SER A 155 0.85 -20.40 3.16
CA SER A 155 0.31 -20.67 1.82
C SER A 155 -0.85 -19.77 1.41
N LEU A 156 -1.64 -19.26 2.37
CA LEU A 156 -2.83 -18.46 2.12
C LEU A 156 -2.71 -16.93 2.34
N PRO A 157 -1.53 -16.28 2.47
CA PRO A 157 -1.46 -14.81 2.47
C PRO A 157 -2.16 -14.13 1.29
N PRO A 158 -2.10 -14.63 0.03
CA PRO A 158 -2.81 -14.00 -1.08
C PRO A 158 -4.32 -13.91 -0.87
N LEU A 159 -4.94 -14.90 -0.20
CA LEU A 159 -6.38 -14.90 0.08
C LEU A 159 -6.80 -13.82 1.08
N VAL A 160 -5.88 -13.32 1.90
CA VAL A 160 -6.15 -12.22 2.85
C VAL A 160 -5.74 -10.88 2.26
N ILE A 161 -4.59 -10.83 1.58
CA ILE A 161 -4.02 -9.61 1.00
C ILE A 161 -4.87 -9.11 -0.18
N CYS A 162 -5.33 -9.99 -1.08
CA CYS A 162 -6.12 -9.59 -2.24
C CYS A 162 -7.46 -8.92 -1.86
N PRO A 163 -8.29 -9.48 -0.96
CA PRO A 163 -9.46 -8.77 -0.46
C PRO A 163 -9.10 -7.46 0.26
N ALA A 164 -8.02 -7.43 1.05
CA ALA A 164 -7.58 -6.20 1.73
C ALA A 164 -7.22 -5.09 0.73
N ILE A 165 -6.59 -5.42 -0.40
CA ILE A 165 -6.33 -4.50 -1.52
C ILE A 165 -7.65 -3.98 -2.09
N ILE A 166 -8.56 -4.89 -2.44
CA ILE A 166 -9.85 -4.56 -3.06
C ILE A 166 -10.68 -3.63 -2.14
N TYR A 167 -10.79 -3.94 -0.85
CA TYR A 167 -11.49 -3.10 0.13
C TYR A 167 -10.80 -1.78 0.42
N SER A 168 -9.48 -1.69 0.19
CA SER A 168 -8.72 -0.46 0.40
C SER A 168 -8.93 0.55 -0.72
N VAL A 169 -9.35 0.11 -1.91
CA VAL A 169 -9.69 0.98 -3.03
C VAL A 169 -11.16 1.40 -2.94
N ASP A 170 -11.41 2.68 -2.69
CA ASP A 170 -12.78 3.21 -2.58
C ASP A 170 -13.65 2.96 -3.82
N SER A 171 -13.06 2.81 -5.02
CA SER A 171 -13.78 2.50 -6.25
C SER A 171 -14.32 1.08 -6.27
N PHE A 172 -13.58 0.10 -5.73
CA PHE A 172 -13.98 -1.31 -5.74
C PHE A 172 -14.81 -1.71 -4.52
N ARG A 173 -14.66 -0.99 -3.39
CA ARG A 173 -15.38 -1.27 -2.14
C ARG A 173 -16.92 -1.27 -2.26
N ASN A 174 -17.47 -0.51 -3.20
CA ASN A 174 -18.93 -0.37 -3.36
C ASN A 174 -19.49 -1.22 -4.51
N TYR A 175 -18.69 -2.13 -5.10
CA TYR A 175 -19.19 -3.01 -6.13
C TYR A 175 -19.99 -4.18 -5.53
N PRO A 176 -21.15 -4.53 -6.11
CA PRO A 176 -22.08 -5.51 -5.56
C PRO A 176 -21.54 -6.96 -5.51
N PHE A 177 -20.44 -7.28 -6.21
CA PHE A 177 -19.85 -8.63 -6.14
C PHE A 177 -19.21 -8.93 -4.76
N LEU A 178 -18.80 -7.90 -4.00
CA LEU A 178 -18.26 -8.06 -2.64
C LEU A 178 -19.35 -8.30 -1.59
N ASP A 179 -20.59 -7.89 -1.86
CA ASP A 179 -21.73 -8.24 -1.01
C ASP A 179 -22.00 -9.75 -1.09
N CYS A 180 -21.81 -10.38 -2.25
CA CYS A 180 -22.03 -11.82 -2.42
C CYS A 180 -21.16 -12.69 -1.49
N PHE A 181 -19.91 -12.29 -1.23
CA PHE A 181 -18.98 -13.04 -0.38
C PHE A 181 -19.28 -12.93 1.13
N PHE A 182 -19.93 -11.85 1.56
CA PHE A 182 -20.26 -11.59 2.97
C PHE A 182 -21.75 -11.76 3.33
N ILE A 183 -22.62 -12.09 2.36
CA ILE A 183 -24.06 -12.27 2.57
C ILE A 183 -24.43 -13.47 3.48
N LYS A 184 -23.51 -14.37 3.83
CA LYS A 184 -23.81 -15.49 4.75
C LYS A 184 -23.44 -15.28 6.22
N LEU A 185 -22.93 -14.11 6.63
CA LEU A 185 -22.61 -13.83 8.04
C LEU A 185 -23.34 -12.58 8.58
N LYS A 186 -24.65 -12.45 8.30
CA LYS A 186 -25.51 -11.46 8.97
C LYS A 186 -26.36 -12.14 10.04
N VAL A 187 -25.78 -12.28 11.23
CA VAL A 187 -26.57 -12.31 12.48
C VAL A 187 -26.92 -10.87 12.84
N ALA A 188 -28.23 -10.66 13.03
CA ALA A 188 -28.90 -9.51 13.64
C ALA A 188 -28.66 -8.11 13.05
N LYS A 189 -29.75 -7.57 12.49
CA LYS A 189 -30.00 -6.17 12.11
C LYS A 189 -29.31 -5.15 13.03
N VAL A 190 -28.33 -4.43 12.47
CA VAL A 190 -28.10 -3.02 12.83
C VAL A 190 -28.49 -2.21 11.61
N THR A 191 -29.49 -1.36 11.81
CA THR A 191 -30.07 -0.46 10.82
C THR A 191 -28.96 0.33 10.11
N SER A 192 -28.69 -0.01 8.86
CA SER A 192 -27.76 0.71 8.02
C SER A 192 -28.38 2.06 7.68
N VAL A 193 -27.97 3.10 8.39
CA VAL A 193 -28.21 4.49 7.99
C VAL A 193 -27.58 4.67 6.60
N PRO A 194 -28.32 5.12 5.57
CA PRO A 194 -27.73 5.41 4.28
C PRO A 194 -26.71 6.53 4.49
N ARG A 195 -25.43 6.21 4.23
CA ARG A 195 -24.34 7.17 4.35
C ARG A 195 -24.55 8.26 3.31
N LYS A 196 -25.18 9.37 3.70
CA LYS A 196 -25.25 10.63 2.95
C LYS A 196 -23.82 10.91 2.45
N ARG A 197 -23.60 10.97 1.12
CA ARG A 197 -22.37 11.57 0.56
C ARG A 197 -22.25 12.93 1.25
N SER A 198 -21.19 13.15 2.03
CA SER A 198 -20.99 14.41 2.75
C SER A 198 -21.09 15.56 1.74
N SER A 199 -21.90 16.60 2.02
CA SER A 199 -22.06 17.74 1.09
C SER A 199 -20.69 18.34 0.72
N ALA A 200 -19.75 18.34 1.68
CA ALA A 200 -18.36 18.71 1.47
C ALA A 200 -17.66 17.98 0.31
N ARG A 201 -17.95 16.69 0.08
CA ARG A 201 -17.36 15.95 -1.06
C ARG A 201 -18.03 16.35 -2.38
N SER A 202 -19.30 16.71 -2.35
CA SER A 202 -20.02 17.22 -3.53
C SER A 202 -19.53 18.62 -3.89
N GLU A 203 -19.31 19.47 -2.90
CA GLU A 203 -18.77 20.83 -3.05
C GLU A 203 -17.32 20.82 -3.54
N ASP A 204 -16.47 19.92 -3.02
CA ASP A 204 -15.10 19.74 -3.50
C ASP A 204 -15.05 19.29 -4.98
N ILE A 205 -15.92 18.35 -5.37
CA ILE A 205 -16.04 17.89 -6.76
C ILE A 205 -16.52 19.03 -7.67
N GLN A 206 -17.47 19.83 -7.20
CA GLN A 206 -18.01 20.96 -7.96
C GLN A 206 -16.95 22.04 -8.18
N ARG A 207 -16.19 22.40 -7.12
CA ARG A 207 -15.06 23.33 -7.22
C ARG A 207 -13.93 22.81 -8.13
N GLU A 208 -13.62 21.52 -8.08
CA GLU A 208 -12.64 20.91 -8.99
C GLU A 208 -13.10 20.97 -10.45
N THR A 209 -14.38 20.71 -10.70
CA THR A 209 -14.99 20.75 -12.02
C THR A 209 -14.97 22.17 -12.59
N GLU A 210 -15.37 23.17 -11.80
CA GLU A 210 -15.32 24.58 -12.20
C GLU A 210 -13.89 25.05 -12.47
N THR A 211 -12.93 24.65 -11.64
CA THR A 211 -11.51 24.98 -11.88
C THR A 211 -11.00 24.37 -13.18
N TYR A 212 -11.41 23.14 -13.51
CA TYR A 212 -11.08 22.49 -14.79
C TYR A 212 -11.61 23.26 -15.98
N PHE A 213 -12.90 23.58 -15.99
CA PHE A 213 -13.52 24.28 -17.12
C PHE A 213 -13.01 25.71 -17.28
N ASN A 214 -12.67 26.39 -16.17
CA ASN A 214 -12.06 27.71 -16.23
C ASN A 214 -10.63 27.69 -16.82
N GLN A 215 -9.82 26.68 -16.45
CA GLN A 215 -8.49 26.50 -17.05
C GLN A 215 -8.57 26.08 -18.52
N LEU A 216 -9.57 25.26 -18.88
CA LEU A 216 -9.84 24.91 -20.26
C LEU A 216 -10.24 26.16 -21.06
N ALA A 217 -11.22 26.93 -20.60
CA ALA A 217 -11.63 28.16 -21.28
C ALA A 217 -10.46 29.15 -21.48
N ALA A 218 -9.61 29.33 -20.47
CA ALA A 218 -8.45 30.22 -20.53
C ALA A 218 -7.29 29.73 -21.43
N SER A 219 -7.27 28.45 -21.82
CA SER A 219 -6.26 27.91 -22.74
C SER A 219 -6.70 27.91 -24.20
N TRP A 220 -7.96 28.25 -24.47
CA TRP A 220 -8.57 28.30 -25.81
C TRP A 220 -8.80 29.73 -26.32
N THR A 221 -8.47 30.74 -25.50
CA THR A 221 -8.37 32.16 -25.86
C THR A 221 -6.92 32.58 -25.99
#